data_AF-A0A2H0QE89-F1
#
_entry.id   AF-A0A2H0QE89-F1
#
_cell.length_a   1.000
_cell.length_b   1.000
_cell.length_c   1.000
_cell.angle_alpha   90.00
_cell.angle_beta   90.00
_cell.angle_gamma   90.00
#
_symmetry.space_group_name_H-M   'P 1'
#
loop_
_entity.id
_entity.type
_entity.pdbx_description
1 polymer ?
#
loop_
_entity_poly.entity_id
_entity_poly.type
_entity_poly.pdbx_seq_one_letter_code
_entity_poly.pdbx_strand_id
1 'polypeptide(L)'
;MKLERFKLYVSHEDEMSGSSSPLLVVNTDHLVSVRPINIPHNGKILRAFWIRLANGKKYKAIEVPTEVSKLFRESDWTGRPLHEDSEELEALYN
;
A
#
# COMPACT_ATOMS: atom_id res chain seq x y z
N MET A 1 -12.43 6.10 -20.93
CA MET A 1 -12.93 6.22 -19.56
C MET A 1 -13.01 4.84 -18.93
N LYS A 2 -12.03 4.52 -18.08
CA LYS A 2 -11.96 3.25 -17.35
C LYS A 2 -12.04 3.54 -15.85
N LEU A 3 -13.13 3.10 -15.22
CA LEU A 3 -13.38 3.32 -13.80
C LEU A 3 -12.94 2.09 -13.01
N GLU A 4 -12.13 2.30 -11.98
CA GLU A 4 -11.58 1.23 -11.17
C GLU A 4 -11.73 1.52 -9.68
N ARG A 5 -11.75 0.45 -8.87
CA ARG A 5 -11.97 0.52 -7.42
C ARG A 5 -10.67 0.35 -6.66
N PHE A 6 -10.50 1.21 -5.66
CA PHE A 6 -9.36 1.21 -4.75
C PHE A 6 -9.90 1.15 -3.32
N LYS A 7 -9.30 0.32 -2.48
CA LYS A 7 -9.64 0.28 -1.04
C LYS A 7 -8.62 1.12 -0.29
N LEU A 8 -9.08 2.20 0.32
CA LEU A 8 -8.18 3.14 0.97
C LEU A 8 -7.67 2.58 2.29
N TYR A 9 -6.43 2.92 2.61
CA TYR A 9 -5.86 2.69 3.93
C TYR A 9 -6.54 3.62 4.94
N VAL A 10 -6.94 3.05 6.07
CA VAL A 10 -7.50 3.76 7.21
C VAL A 10 -6.54 3.60 8.38
N SER A 11 -6.39 4.64 9.19
CA SER A 11 -5.50 4.56 10.35
C SER A 11 -6.07 3.59 11.38
N HIS A 12 -5.21 3.09 12.27
CA HIS A 12 -5.64 2.16 13.33
C HIS A 12 -6.75 2.75 14.21
N GLU A 13 -6.64 4.03 14.55
CA GLU A 13 -7.60 4.74 15.41
C GLU A 13 -8.99 4.80 14.75
N ASP A 14 -9.02 5.05 13.44
CA ASP A 14 -10.26 5.11 12.67
C ASP A 14 -10.91 3.72 12.48
N GLU A 15 -10.10 2.66 12.36
CA GLU A 15 -10.58 1.27 12.26
C GLU A 15 -11.23 0.81 13.57
N MET A 16 -10.64 1.15 14.73
CA MET A 16 -11.21 0.85 16.05
C MET A 16 -12.54 1.57 16.30
N SER A 17 -12.80 2.67 15.59
CA SER A 17 -14.10 3.35 15.60
C SER A 17 -15.18 2.62 14.79
N GLY A 18 -14.88 1.45 14.20
CA GLY A 18 -15.82 0.67 13.40
C GLY A 18 -15.95 1.16 11.95
N SER A 19 -15.07 2.06 11.50
CA SER A 19 -15.08 2.56 10.13
C SER A 19 -14.47 1.54 9.18
N SER A 20 -15.28 0.99 8.25
CA SER A 20 -14.77 0.15 7.17
C SER A 20 -13.87 0.95 6.23
N SER A 21 -12.82 0.32 5.71
CA SER A 21 -11.92 0.93 4.72
C SER A 21 -12.73 1.50 3.53
N PRO A 22 -12.71 2.82 3.28
CA PRO A 22 -13.56 3.39 2.27
C PRO A 22 -13.11 2.96 0.88
N LEU A 23 -14.10 2.68 0.03
CA LEU A 23 -13.88 2.40 -1.39
C LEU A 23 -13.83 3.72 -2.16
N LEU A 24 -12.76 3.90 -2.94
CA LEU A 24 -12.59 5.00 -3.86
C LEU A 24 -12.73 4.49 -5.29
N VAL A 25 -13.67 5.05 -6.05
CA VAL A 25 -13.79 4.81 -7.49
C VAL A 25 -13.03 5.92 -8.21
N VAL A 26 -12.06 5.54 -9.04
CA VAL A 26 -11.20 6.47 -9.77
C VAL A 26 -11.28 6.17 -11.26
N ASN A 27 -11.43 7.22 -12.07
CA ASN A 27 -11.14 7.11 -13.49
C ASN A 27 -9.61 7.02 -13.69
N THR A 28 -9.14 5.86 -14.16
CA THR A 28 -7.70 5.58 -14.31
C THR A 28 -7.02 6.48 -15.31
N ASP A 29 -7.78 7.12 -16.21
CA ASP A 29 -7.26 8.13 -17.15
C ASP A 29 -6.68 9.36 -16.39
N HIS A 30 -7.06 9.58 -15.13
CA HIS A 30 -6.53 10.63 -14.27
C HIS A 30 -5.50 10.12 -13.24
N LEU A 31 -5.09 8.86 -13.32
CA LEU A 31 -4.09 8.28 -12.45
C LEU A 31 -2.69 8.73 -12.92
N VAL A 32 -1.98 9.49 -12.09
CA VAL A 32 -0.65 10.02 -12.43
C VAL A 32 0.45 9.07 -12.01
N SER A 33 0.33 8.48 -10.83
CA SER A 33 1.32 7.53 -10.33
C SER A 33 0.74 6.60 -9.28
N VAL A 34 1.21 5.36 -9.28
CA VAL A 34 1.04 4.41 -8.19
C VAL A 34 2.43 3.96 -7.75
N ARG A 35 2.70 4.00 -6.43
CA ARG A 35 3.96 3.49 -5.87
C ARG A 35 3.69 2.53 -4.73
N PRO A 36 4.22 1.31 -4.75
CA PRO A 36 4.13 0.39 -3.61
C PRO A 36 4.89 0.98 -2.42
N ILE A 37 4.34 0.82 -1.23
CA ILE A 37 4.91 1.31 0.03
C ILE A 37 4.65 0.32 1.17
N ASN A 38 5.51 0.34 2.17
CA ASN A 38 5.33 -0.39 3.42
C ASN A 38 4.94 0.57 4.54
N ILE A 39 3.84 0.28 5.22
CA ILE A 39 3.32 1.06 6.34
C ILE A 39 3.48 0.24 7.62
N PRO A 40 4.23 0.72 8.62
CA PRO A 40 4.20 0.13 9.96
C PRO A 40 2.79 0.27 10.54
N HIS A 41 2.16 -0.85 10.89
CA HIS A 41 0.81 -0.90 11.41
C HIS A 41 0.70 -2.02 12.44
N ASN A 42 0.39 -1.69 13.70
CA ASN A 42 0.23 -2.63 14.80
C ASN A 42 1.40 -3.62 14.97
N GLY A 43 2.64 -3.13 14.91
CA GLY A 43 3.84 -3.96 15.03
C GLY A 43 4.12 -4.86 13.82
N LYS A 44 3.33 -4.74 12.74
CA LYS A 44 3.53 -5.43 11.46
C LYS A 44 3.81 -4.44 10.34
N ILE A 45 4.28 -4.94 9.21
CA ILE A 45 4.31 -4.18 7.96
C ILE A 45 3.06 -4.47 7.16
N LEU A 46 2.33 -3.42 6.82
CA LEU A 46 1.23 -3.45 5.87
C LEU A 46 1.71 -2.96 4.51
N ARG A 47 1.51 -3.79 3.49
CA ARG A 47 1.74 -3.43 2.09
C ARG A 47 0.59 -2.56 1.58
N ALA A 48 0.92 -1.35 1.15
CA ALA A 48 -0.03 -0.40 0.60
C ALA A 48 0.53 0.30 -0.65
N PHE A 49 -0.26 1.19 -1.24
CA PHE A 49 0.10 1.92 -2.44
C PHE A 49 -0.15 3.41 -2.26
N TRP A 50 0.82 4.23 -2.65
CA TRP A 50 0.62 5.66 -2.84
C TRP A 50 -0.01 5.91 -4.20
N ILE A 51 -1.17 6.53 -4.21
CA ILE A 51 -1.91 6.87 -5.42
C ILE A 51 -1.90 8.39 -5.57
N ARG A 52 -1.52 8.89 -6.75
CA ARG A 52 -1.60 10.31 -7.10
C ARG A 52 -2.52 10.48 -8.30
N LEU A 53 -3.45 11.43 -8.19
CA LEU A 53 -4.38 11.80 -9.26
C LEU A 53 -3.96 13.11 -9.93
N ALA A 54 -4.43 13.34 -11.15
CA ALA A 54 -4.14 14.52 -11.96
C ALA A 54 -4.62 15.83 -11.33
N ASN A 55 -5.68 15.77 -10.51
CA ASN A 55 -6.19 16.90 -9.74
C ASN A 55 -5.34 17.24 -8.49
N GLY A 56 -4.18 16.59 -8.31
CA GLY A 56 -3.27 16.82 -7.19
C GLY A 56 -3.61 16.03 -5.92
N LYS A 57 -4.76 15.34 -5.86
CA LYS A 57 -5.13 14.51 -4.70
C LYS A 57 -4.22 13.29 -4.58
N LYS A 58 -3.93 12.91 -3.34
CA LYS A 58 -3.09 11.77 -2.98
C LYS A 58 -3.82 10.87 -1.99
N TYR A 59 -3.68 9.57 -2.17
CA TYR A 59 -4.32 8.57 -1.32
C TYR A 59 -3.34 7.43 -0.99
N LYS A 60 -3.56 6.77 0.13
CA LYS A 60 -2.98 5.46 0.45
C LYS A 60 -4.04 4.41 0.21
N ALA A 61 -3.72 3.34 -0.50
CA ALA A 61 -4.64 2.22 -0.72
C ALA A 61 -4.01 0.91 -0.28
N ILE A 62 -4.79 0.06 0.37
CA ILE A 62 -4.40 -1.31 0.74
C ILE A 62 -4.71 -2.30 -0.39
N GLU A 63 -5.67 -1.97 -1.25
CA GLU A 63 -6.00 -2.76 -2.43
C GLU A 63 -6.12 -1.84 -3.65
N VAL A 64 -5.49 -2.27 -4.74
CA VAL A 64 -5.53 -1.62 -6.06
C VAL A 64 -6.06 -2.63 -7.10
N PRO A 65 -6.55 -2.19 -8.26
CA PRO A 65 -7.01 -3.07 -9.31
C PRO A 65 -5.94 -4.07 -9.75
N THR A 66 -6.36 -5.29 -10.12
CA THR A 66 -5.46 -6.40 -10.46
C THR A 66 -4.46 -6.07 -11.57
N GLU A 67 -4.85 -5.24 -12.55
CA GLU A 67 -3.92 -4.82 -13.59
C GLU A 67 -2.80 -3.92 -13.07
N VAL A 68 -3.11 -3.08 -12.08
CA VAL A 68 -2.13 -2.18 -11.44
C VAL A 68 -1.19 -2.98 -10.55
N SER A 69 -1.70 -3.94 -9.76
CA SER A 69 -0.87 -4.75 -8.87
C SER A 69 0.13 -5.63 -9.63
N LYS A 70 -0.23 -6.13 -10.81
CA LYS A 70 0.65 -6.93 -11.69
C LYS A 70 1.87 -6.18 -12.23
N LEU A 71 1.86 -4.84 -12.17
CA LEU A 71 3.00 -4.04 -12.63
C LEU A 71 4.15 -4.01 -11.62
N PHE A 72 3.91 -4.40 -10.38
CA PHE A 72 4.89 -4.32 -9.30
C PHE A 72 5.45 -5.69 -8.95
N ARG A 73 6.76 -5.72 -8.70
CA ARG A 73 7.52 -6.87 -8.23
C ARG A 73 7.79 -6.75 -6.75
N GLU A 74 8.25 -7.85 -6.16
CA GLU A 74 8.63 -7.90 -4.74
C GLU A 74 9.72 -6.89 -4.37
N SER A 75 10.66 -6.64 -5.29
CA SER A 75 11.74 -5.67 -5.11
C SER A 75 11.28 -4.21 -5.06
N ASP A 76 10.05 -3.91 -5.48
CA ASP A 76 9.58 -2.52 -5.62
C ASP A 76 9.04 -1.95 -4.29
N TRP A 77 8.74 -2.80 -3.31
CA TRP A 77 8.21 -2.38 -2.01
C TRP A 77 9.26 -1.60 -1.21
N THR A 78 8.86 -0.47 -0.61
CA THR A 78 9.79 0.41 0.09
C THR A 78 10.21 -0.20 1.44
N GLY A 79 11.51 -0.44 1.62
CA GLY A 79 12.06 -0.97 2.87
C GLY A 79 11.94 -2.49 2.95
N ARG A 80 12.99 -3.13 3.50
CA ARG A 80 12.98 -4.58 3.71
C ARG A 80 11.86 -4.97 4.68
N PRO A 81 11.22 -6.13 4.49
CA PRO A 81 10.34 -6.69 5.51
C PRO A 81 11.06 -6.70 6.88
N LEU A 82 10.38 -6.25 7.95
CA LEU A 82 10.94 -6.20 9.31
C LEU A 82 11.24 -7.59 9.88
N HIS A 83 10.92 -8.66 9.15
CA HIS A 83 11.11 -10.05 9.55
C HIS A 83 11.31 -10.95 8.32
N GLU A 84 12.48 -10.86 7.69
CA GLU A 84 12.97 -11.97 6.85
C GLU A 84 14.40 -12.40 7.20
N ASP A 85 15.13 -11.64 8.03
CA ASP A 85 16.55 -11.90 8.30
C ASP A 85 16.85 -12.08 9.81
N SER A 86 16.00 -12.77 10.59
CA SER A 86 16.41 -13.15 11.95
C SER A 86 17.55 -14.18 11.96
N GLU A 87 17.67 -15.00 10.91
CA GLU A 87 18.76 -15.97 10.76
C GLU A 87 20.08 -15.31 10.29
N GLU A 88 20.05 -14.26 9.45
CA GLU A 88 21.30 -13.57 9.04
C GLU A 88 21.91 -12.72 10.17
N LEU A 89 21.11 -12.23 11.12
CA LEU A 89 21.61 -11.46 12.27
C LEU A 89 22.29 -12.34 13.33
N GLU A 90 21.89 -13.60 13.49
CA GLU A 90 22.56 -14.54 14.39
C GLU A 90 23.88 -15.08 13.83
N ALA A 91 24.04 -15.12 12.51
CA ALA A 91 25.27 -15.54 11.85
C ALA A 91 26.39 -14.48 11.86
N LEU A 92 26.08 -13.23 12.20
CA LEU A 92 27.07 -12.15 12.32
C LEU A 92 27.62 -11.99 13.75
N TYR A 93 26.98 -12.63 14.73
CA TYR A 93 27.30 -12.56 16.15
C TYR A 93 27.70 -13.91 16.78
N ASN A 94 27.76 -14.99 15.99
CA ASN A 94 28.38 -16.27 16.32
C ASN A 94 29.59 -16.53 15.42
#